data_AF-A0A7C6J2A4-F1
#
_entry.id   AF-A0A7C6J2A4-F1
#
_cell.length_a   1.000
_cell.length_b   1.000
_cell.length_c   1.000
_cell.angle_alpha   90.00
_cell.angle_beta   90.00
_cell.angle_gamma   90.00
#
_symmetry.space_group_name_H-M   'P 1'
#
loop_
_entity.id
_entity.type
_entity.pdbx_description
1 polymer ?
#
loop_
_entity_poly.entity_id
_entity_poly.type
_entity_poly.pdbx_seq_one_letter_code
_entity_poly.pdbx_strand_id
1 'polypeptide(L)'
;MRRREREPYTKRKSVTILIIGVVGLALAFTSLSTAAILQSNGVDSKIYTPFGIAFFPICIIDVIFLIYHYPGITLYEFNKQMEKEDLEVLSNINTDIVASCVRNKFTLLEGGYYYKRRFSWSKDYVNYYILKCESSDIKETLDNEFNKFDSYNFQKRNKCFILFIEKDNVDKDDIKLLVESSYIYHWKLSFE
;
A
#
# COMPACT_ATOMS: atom_id res chain seq x y z
N MET A 1 -4.82 -6.19 -21.25
CA MET A 1 -4.36 -4.80 -21.01
C MET A 1 -3.02 -4.87 -20.26
N ARG A 2 -1.91 -4.47 -20.90
CA ARG A 2 -0.58 -4.49 -20.25
C ARG A 2 -0.58 -3.46 -19.11
N ARG A 3 -0.46 -3.91 -17.86
CA ARG A 3 -0.08 -3.02 -16.74
C ARG A 3 1.28 -2.43 -17.12
N ARG A 4 1.33 -1.13 -17.40
CA ARG A 4 2.63 -0.42 -17.42
C ARG A 4 3.19 -0.55 -16.01
N GLU A 5 4.29 -1.28 -15.87
CA GLU A 5 5.13 -1.21 -14.69
C GLU A 5 5.49 0.27 -14.49
N ARG A 6 4.90 0.90 -13.47
CA ARG A 6 5.23 2.29 -13.14
C ARG A 6 6.62 2.23 -12.51
N GLU A 7 7.56 3.01 -13.04
CA GLU A 7 8.89 3.13 -12.46
C GLU A 7 8.80 3.36 -10.94
N PRO A 8 9.68 2.72 -10.15
CA PRO A 8 9.70 2.93 -8.71
C PRO A 8 9.87 4.42 -8.40
N TYR A 9 8.99 4.96 -7.56
CA TYR A 9 9.07 6.35 -7.11
C TYR A 9 10.33 6.52 -6.27
N THR A 10 11.24 7.38 -6.74
CA THR A 10 12.44 7.73 -5.98
C THR A 10 12.10 8.82 -4.94
N LYS A 11 12.85 8.87 -3.84
CA LYS A 11 12.70 9.90 -2.78
C LYS A 11 12.57 11.33 -3.34
N ARG A 12 13.40 11.64 -4.34
CA ARG A 12 13.41 12.95 -5.01
C ARG A 12 12.09 13.20 -5.74
N LYS A 13 11.61 12.24 -6.54
CA LYS A 13 10.35 12.35 -7.28
C LYS A 13 9.14 12.56 -6.34
N SER A 14 9.04 11.80 -5.24
CA SER A 14 7.94 11.94 -4.27
C SER A 14 7.93 13.32 -3.58
N VAL A 15 9.09 13.83 -3.18
CA VAL A 15 9.22 15.16 -2.58
C VAL A 15 8.89 16.26 -3.60
N THR A 16 9.38 16.13 -4.84
CA THR A 16 9.08 17.09 -5.91
C THR A 16 7.58 17.18 -6.18
N ILE A 17 6.86 16.06 -6.21
CA ILE A 17 5.40 16.06 -6.45
C ILE A 17 4.65 16.73 -5.30
N LEU A 18 5.07 16.47 -4.05
CA LEU A 18 4.47 17.13 -2.89
C LEU A 18 4.71 18.64 -2.93
N ILE A 19 5.93 19.08 -3.27
CA ILE A 19 6.25 20.50 -3.45
C ILE A 19 5.39 21.13 -4.54
N ILE A 20 5.24 20.46 -5.70
CA ILE A 20 4.40 20.95 -6.80
C ILE A 20 2.96 21.15 -6.34
N GLY A 21 2.39 20.19 -5.58
CA GLY A 21 1.05 20.33 -5.03
C GLY A 21 0.91 21.51 -4.05
N VAL A 22 1.89 21.69 -3.15
CA VAL A 22 1.89 22.83 -2.23
C VAL A 22 1.99 24.17 -2.98
N VAL A 23 2.79 24.22 -4.04
CA VAL A 23 2.91 25.41 -4.91
C VAL A 23 1.60 25.66 -5.67
N GLY A 24 0.94 24.63 -6.18
CA GLY A 24 -0.37 24.72 -6.85
C GLY A 24 -1.44 25.31 -5.93
N LEU A 25 -1.50 24.83 -4.69
CA LEU A 25 -2.40 25.34 -3.67
C LEU A 25 -2.09 26.79 -3.31
N ALA A 26 -0.82 27.16 -3.15
CA ALA A 26 -0.42 28.56 -2.92
C ALA A 26 -0.86 29.48 -4.08
N LEU A 27 -0.72 29.04 -5.33
CA LEU A 27 -1.18 29.78 -6.51
C LEU A 27 -2.70 29.96 -6.54
N ALA A 28 -3.47 28.97 -6.10
CA ALA A 28 -4.92 29.11 -5.96
C ALA A 28 -5.26 30.20 -4.94
N PHE A 29 -4.61 30.20 -3.77
CA PHE A 29 -4.83 31.21 -2.74
C PHE A 29 -4.43 32.63 -3.17
N THR A 30 -3.35 32.78 -3.93
CA THR A 30 -2.97 34.10 -4.45
C THR A 30 -3.97 34.62 -5.47
N SER A 31 -4.54 33.75 -6.33
CA SER A 31 -5.62 34.11 -7.26
C SER A 31 -6.86 34.62 -6.51
N LEU A 32 -7.27 33.92 -5.46
CA LEU A 32 -8.42 34.32 -4.63
C LEU A 32 -8.17 35.63 -3.87
N SER A 33 -6.98 35.78 -3.30
CA SER A 33 -6.58 36.99 -2.58
C SER A 33 -6.54 38.21 -3.51
N THR A 34 -6.05 38.03 -4.74
CA THR A 34 -6.01 39.09 -5.76
C THR A 34 -7.41 39.53 -6.17
N ALA A 35 -8.33 38.57 -6.35
CA ALA A 35 -9.73 38.89 -6.65
C ALA A 35 -10.38 39.71 -5.52
N ALA A 36 -10.14 39.34 -4.26
CA ALA A 36 -10.67 40.04 -3.09
C ALA A 36 -10.12 41.48 -2.95
N ILE A 37 -8.81 41.68 -3.17
CA ILE A 37 -8.18 43.01 -3.10
C ILE A 37 -8.69 43.92 -4.22
N LEU A 38 -8.83 43.40 -5.44
CA LEU A 38 -9.35 44.18 -6.56
C LEU A 38 -10.83 44.56 -6.33
N GLN A 39 -11.62 43.65 -5.77
CA GLN A 39 -13.00 43.93 -5.38
C GLN A 39 -13.08 45.00 -4.27
N SER A 40 -12.22 44.94 -3.24
CA SER A 40 -12.21 45.94 -2.16
C SER A 40 -11.78 47.33 -2.64
N ASN A 41 -10.93 47.39 -3.66
CA ASN A 41 -10.47 48.64 -4.26
C ASN A 41 -11.47 49.24 -5.27
N GLY A 42 -12.66 48.65 -5.43
CA GLY A 42 -13.71 49.16 -6.32
C GLY A 42 -13.37 49.02 -7.81
N VAL A 43 -12.46 48.11 -8.16
CA VAL A 43 -12.10 47.84 -9.56
C VAL A 43 -13.28 47.17 -10.28
N ASP A 44 -13.46 47.48 -11.57
CA ASP A 44 -14.56 46.95 -12.39
C ASP A 44 -14.65 45.42 -12.30
N SER A 45 -15.88 44.90 -12.24
CA SER A 45 -16.16 43.47 -12.07
C SER A 45 -15.58 42.61 -13.18
N LYS A 46 -15.46 43.17 -14.38
CA LYS A 46 -14.82 42.51 -15.53
C LYS A 46 -13.35 42.17 -15.29
N ILE A 47 -12.68 42.88 -14.37
CA ILE A 47 -11.25 42.73 -14.09
C ILE A 47 -11.01 41.73 -12.95
N TYR A 48 -11.78 41.77 -11.86
CA TYR A 48 -11.55 40.85 -10.73
C TYR A 48 -12.25 39.48 -10.90
N THR A 49 -13.34 39.40 -11.66
CA THR A 49 -14.12 38.16 -11.86
C THR A 49 -13.28 37.02 -12.47
N PRO A 50 -12.43 37.24 -13.49
CA PRO A 50 -11.55 36.19 -14.02
C PRO A 50 -10.62 35.56 -12.99
N PHE A 51 -10.09 36.33 -12.03
CA PHE A 51 -9.21 35.82 -10.96
C PHE A 51 -9.97 34.95 -9.95
N GLY A 52 -11.23 35.30 -9.66
CA GLY A 52 -12.11 34.47 -8.83
C GLY A 52 -12.49 33.17 -9.53
N ILE A 53 -12.77 33.20 -10.83
CA ILE A 53 -13.09 32.01 -11.62
C ILE A 53 -11.86 31.11 -11.80
N ALA A 54 -10.66 31.68 -11.98
CA ALA A 54 -9.41 30.95 -12.17
C ALA A 54 -9.01 30.06 -10.97
N PHE A 55 -9.52 30.35 -9.77
CA PHE A 55 -9.34 29.51 -8.59
C PHE A 55 -9.81 28.06 -8.80
N PHE A 56 -11.02 27.89 -9.35
CA PHE A 56 -11.64 26.58 -9.52
C PHE A 56 -10.84 25.61 -10.41
N PRO A 57 -10.43 25.98 -11.65
CA PRO A 57 -9.66 25.08 -12.50
C PRO A 57 -8.27 24.80 -11.91
N ILE A 58 -7.62 25.75 -11.22
CA ILE A 58 -6.32 25.52 -10.56
C ILE A 58 -6.47 24.44 -9.48
N CYS A 59 -7.48 24.56 -8.60
CA CYS A 59 -7.76 23.55 -7.57
C CYS A 59 -8.10 22.18 -8.18
N ILE A 60 -8.90 22.15 -9.24
CA ILE A 60 -9.29 20.88 -9.90
C ILE A 60 -8.05 20.19 -10.48
N ILE A 61 -7.19 20.93 -11.18
CA ILE A 61 -5.96 20.39 -11.77
C ILE A 61 -5.03 19.85 -10.66
N ASP A 62 -4.87 20.60 -9.57
CA ASP A 62 -4.00 20.23 -8.47
C ASP A 62 -4.50 18.97 -7.73
N VAL A 63 -5.81 18.87 -7.51
CA VAL A 63 -6.44 17.67 -6.92
C VAL A 63 -6.28 16.45 -7.85
N ILE A 64 -6.52 16.60 -9.15
CA ILE A 64 -6.35 15.50 -10.11
C ILE A 64 -4.89 15.04 -10.15
N PHE A 65 -3.95 15.99 -10.14
CA PHE A 65 -2.52 15.72 -10.13
C PHE A 65 -2.12 14.94 -8.86
N LEU A 66 -2.58 15.38 -7.69
CA LEU A 66 -2.34 14.69 -6.43
C LEU A 66 -2.95 13.28 -6.44
N ILE A 67 -4.20 13.10 -6.85
CA ILE A 67 -4.85 11.78 -6.92
C ILE A 67 -4.08 10.82 -7.82
N TYR A 68 -3.57 11.30 -8.96
CA TYR A 68 -2.84 10.47 -9.92
C TYR A 68 -1.49 9.97 -9.35
N HIS A 69 -0.82 10.80 -8.56
CA HIS A 69 0.52 10.52 -8.02
C HIS A 69 0.53 9.98 -6.57
N TYR A 70 -0.55 10.20 -5.81
CA TYR A 70 -0.74 9.73 -4.43
C TYR A 70 -0.47 8.22 -4.22
N PRO A 71 -0.97 7.29 -5.07
CA PRO A 71 -0.69 5.87 -4.89
C PRO A 71 0.80 5.53 -5.03
N GLY A 72 1.57 6.32 -5.79
CA GLY A 72 3.03 6.13 -5.89
C GLY A 72 3.79 6.60 -4.66
N ILE A 73 3.37 7.74 -4.10
CA ILE A 73 3.98 8.32 -2.89
C ILE A 73 3.70 7.44 -1.67
N THR A 74 2.45 6.99 -1.50
CA THR A 74 2.07 6.09 -0.39
C THR A 74 2.78 4.75 -0.45
N LEU A 75 2.98 4.20 -1.65
CA LEU A 75 3.73 2.96 -1.84
C LEU A 75 5.23 3.16 -1.54
N TYR A 76 5.80 4.32 -1.88
CA TYR A 76 7.17 4.68 -1.50
C TYR A 76 7.32 4.83 0.02
N GLU A 77 6.41 5.53 0.70
CA GLU A 77 6.46 5.70 2.16
C GLU A 77 6.28 4.37 2.90
N PHE A 78 5.38 3.51 2.41
CA PHE A 78 5.20 2.16 2.92
C PHE A 78 6.49 1.34 2.77
N ASN A 79 7.10 1.34 1.58
CA ASN A 79 8.37 0.64 1.34
C ASN A 79 9.51 1.19 2.20
N LYS A 80 9.59 2.51 2.40
CA LYS A 80 10.63 3.15 3.24
C LYS A 80 10.44 2.85 4.73
N GLN A 81 9.20 2.70 5.20
CA GLN A 81 8.94 2.23 6.56
C GLN A 81 9.33 0.76 6.71
N MET A 82 9.06 -0.06 5.69
CA MET A 82 9.42 -1.48 5.68
C MET A 82 10.95 -1.69 5.62
N GLU A 83 11.69 -0.88 4.88
CA GLU A 83 13.17 -0.96 4.78
C GLU A 83 13.88 -0.62 6.10
N LYS A 84 13.19 0.02 7.06
CA LYS A 84 13.71 0.32 8.40
C LYS A 84 13.36 -0.73 9.44
N GLU A 85 12.39 -1.59 9.15
CA GLU A 85 12.08 -2.73 10.01
C GLU A 85 12.89 -3.90 9.45
N ASP A 86 14.08 -4.11 10.02
CA ASP A 86 14.86 -5.32 9.74
C ASP A 86 13.94 -6.54 9.84
N LEU A 87 14.08 -7.47 8.88
CA LEU A 87 13.43 -8.78 8.94
C LEU A 87 13.81 -9.44 10.27
N GLU A 88 12.93 -9.33 11.27
CA GLU A 88 13.03 -10.11 12.49
C GLU A 88 12.83 -11.57 12.05
N VAL A 89 13.94 -12.29 11.90
CA VAL A 89 13.94 -13.75 11.86
C VAL A 89 13.35 -14.17 13.20
N LEU A 90 12.08 -14.53 13.19
CA LEU A 90 11.36 -15.02 14.36
C LEU A 90 11.92 -16.41 14.70
N SER A 91 13.06 -16.42 15.40
CA SER A 91 13.89 -17.59 15.71
C SER A 91 13.26 -18.54 16.73
N ASN A 92 11.95 -18.41 17.02
CA ASN A 92 11.29 -19.20 18.03
C ASN A 92 9.75 -19.23 17.87
N ILE A 93 9.25 -19.46 16.65
CA ILE A 93 7.84 -19.86 16.48
C ILE A 93 7.72 -21.34 16.86
N ASN A 94 7.92 -21.63 18.14
CA ASN A 94 7.48 -22.89 18.74
C ASN A 94 5.97 -22.83 19.08
N THR A 95 5.26 -21.86 18.50
CA THR A 95 3.83 -21.69 18.65
C THR A 95 3.15 -22.20 17.40
N ASP A 96 2.44 -23.31 17.56
CA ASP A 96 1.65 -23.94 16.53
C ASP A 96 0.75 -22.87 15.86
N ILE A 97 1.13 -22.45 14.64
CA ILE A 97 0.46 -21.38 13.88
C ILE A 97 -1.03 -21.73 13.73
N VAL A 98 -1.32 -23.03 13.64
CA VAL A 98 -2.67 -23.59 13.67
C VAL A 98 -3.38 -23.22 14.97
N ALA A 99 -2.79 -23.49 16.13
CA ALA A 99 -3.36 -23.11 17.43
C ALA A 99 -3.56 -21.58 17.55
N SER A 100 -2.63 -20.77 17.03
CA SER A 100 -2.79 -19.31 16.98
C SER A 100 -3.94 -18.85 16.08
N CYS A 101 -4.13 -19.49 14.93
CA CYS A 101 -5.26 -19.22 14.03
C CYS A 101 -6.59 -19.62 14.70
N VAL A 102 -6.63 -20.78 15.37
CA VAL A 102 -7.80 -21.27 16.11
C VAL A 102 -8.16 -20.33 17.25
N ARG A 103 -7.20 -19.94 18.10
CA ARG A 103 -7.43 -18.97 19.21
C ARG A 103 -7.99 -17.65 18.70
N ASN A 104 -7.52 -17.19 17.54
CA ASN A 104 -7.98 -15.96 16.93
C ASN A 104 -9.27 -16.10 16.11
N LYS A 105 -9.94 -17.24 16.14
CA LYS A 105 -11.20 -17.49 15.41
C LYS A 105 -11.05 -17.29 13.89
N PHE A 106 -9.91 -17.69 13.32
CA PHE A 106 -9.81 -17.84 11.87
C PHE A 106 -10.71 -19.00 11.41
N THR A 107 -11.33 -18.84 10.25
CA THR A 107 -12.15 -19.88 9.63
C THR A 107 -11.28 -20.70 8.68
N LEU A 108 -11.22 -22.02 8.84
CA LEU A 108 -10.53 -22.89 7.88
C LEU A 108 -11.38 -23.01 6.60
N LEU A 109 -10.78 -22.69 5.46
CA LEU A 109 -11.37 -22.82 4.13
C LEU A 109 -10.94 -24.15 3.48
N GLU A 110 -11.67 -24.55 2.44
CA GLU A 110 -11.22 -25.61 1.53
C GLU A 110 -9.85 -25.24 0.94
N GLY A 111 -8.93 -26.19 0.90
CA GLY A 111 -7.54 -25.97 0.48
C GLY A 111 -6.55 -25.60 1.60
N GLY A 112 -6.95 -25.62 2.87
CA GLY A 112 -6.02 -25.47 4.01
C GLY A 112 -5.75 -24.03 4.43
N TYR A 113 -6.42 -23.06 3.80
CA TYR A 113 -6.27 -21.63 4.12
C TYR A 113 -7.07 -21.24 5.37
N TYR A 114 -6.43 -20.58 6.32
CA TYR A 114 -7.09 -19.91 7.45
C TYR A 114 -7.49 -18.49 7.05
N TYR A 115 -8.78 -18.19 7.12
CA TYR A 115 -9.36 -16.92 6.72
C TYR A 115 -9.83 -16.08 7.90
N LYS A 116 -9.52 -14.79 7.88
CA LYS A 116 -10.14 -13.81 8.79
C LYS A 116 -10.29 -12.46 8.11
N ARG A 117 -11.43 -11.83 8.36
CA ARG A 117 -11.68 -10.43 7.98
C ARG A 117 -11.41 -9.53 9.18
N ARG A 118 -10.55 -8.52 9.03
CA ARG A 118 -10.41 -7.44 10.03
C ARG A 118 -10.74 -6.09 9.41
N PHE A 119 -11.41 -5.26 10.19
CA PHE A 119 -11.65 -3.87 9.82
C PHE A 119 -10.35 -3.07 9.95
N SER A 120 -9.99 -2.31 8.92
CA SER A 120 -8.94 -1.31 8.99
C SER A 120 -9.58 0.07 8.83
N TRP A 121 -9.30 0.97 9.77
CA TRP A 121 -9.86 2.33 9.78
C TRP A 121 -9.52 3.15 8.52
N SER A 122 -8.50 2.77 7.76
CA SER A 122 -8.01 3.51 6.59
C SER A 122 -8.24 2.84 5.23
N LYS A 123 -8.62 1.55 5.16
CA LYS A 123 -8.60 0.76 3.91
C LYS A 123 -9.78 -0.23 3.75
N ASP A 124 -10.95 0.05 4.33
CA ASP A 124 -12.04 -0.93 4.46
C ASP A 124 -11.59 -2.21 5.21
N TYR A 125 -12.36 -3.29 5.06
CA TYR A 125 -12.01 -4.60 5.58
C TYR A 125 -10.84 -5.22 4.79
N VAL A 126 -9.82 -5.68 5.52
CA VAL A 126 -8.73 -6.51 5.00
C VAL A 126 -9.10 -7.99 5.17
N ASN A 127 -8.89 -8.76 4.10
CA ASN A 127 -9.16 -10.18 4.04
C ASN A 127 -7.85 -10.95 4.15
N TYR A 128 -7.55 -11.47 5.33
CA TYR A 128 -6.34 -12.24 5.59
C TYR A 128 -6.58 -13.71 5.25
N TYR A 129 -5.64 -14.28 4.50
CA TYR A 129 -5.54 -15.70 4.18
C TYR A 129 -4.17 -16.18 4.64
N ILE A 130 -4.15 -17.16 5.53
CA ILE A 130 -2.93 -17.73 6.09
C ILE A 130 -2.83 -19.19 5.64
N LEU A 131 -1.68 -19.60 5.12
CA LEU A 131 -1.40 -20.99 4.79
C LEU A 131 -0.11 -21.43 5.49
N LYS A 132 -0.09 -22.65 6.01
CA LYS A 132 1.11 -23.33 6.49
C LYS A 132 1.38 -24.52 5.60
N CYS A 133 2.61 -24.66 5.10
CA CYS A 133 3.04 -25.79 4.31
C CYS A 133 4.48 -26.21 4.68
N GLU A 134 4.77 -27.49 4.55
CA GLU A 134 6.12 -28.03 4.63
C GLU A 134 6.72 -28.11 3.22
N SER A 135 8.00 -27.79 3.07
CA SER A 135 8.67 -27.90 1.78
C SER A 135 10.18 -28.08 1.86
N SER A 136 10.71 -28.90 0.94
CA SER A 136 12.15 -29.02 0.66
C SER A 136 12.67 -27.98 -0.34
N ASP A 137 11.82 -27.47 -1.24
CA ASP A 137 12.16 -26.46 -2.25
C ASP A 137 11.25 -25.23 -2.10
N ILE A 138 11.83 -24.17 -1.52
CA ILE A 138 11.12 -22.93 -1.23
C ILE A 138 10.63 -22.26 -2.52
N LYS A 139 11.42 -22.28 -3.59
CA LYS A 139 11.12 -21.55 -4.82
C LYS A 139 9.92 -22.16 -5.53
N GLU A 140 9.96 -23.48 -5.74
CA GLU A 140 8.87 -24.20 -6.38
C GLU A 140 7.58 -24.07 -5.55
N THR A 141 7.69 -24.07 -4.22
CA THR A 141 6.54 -23.94 -3.32
C THR A 141 5.93 -22.56 -3.37
N LEU A 142 6.75 -21.51 -3.37
CA LEU A 142 6.29 -20.14 -3.54
C LEU A 142 5.53 -19.97 -4.86
N ASP A 143 6.12 -20.41 -5.98
CA ASP A 143 5.50 -20.30 -7.30
C ASP A 143 4.17 -21.06 -7.34
N ASN A 144 4.13 -22.29 -6.81
CA ASN A 144 2.92 -23.10 -6.77
C ASN A 144 1.83 -22.49 -5.88
N GLU A 145 2.16 -22.02 -4.68
CA GLU A 145 1.17 -21.45 -3.76
C GLU A 145 0.69 -20.07 -4.20
N PHE A 146 1.53 -19.23 -4.81
CA PHE A 146 1.08 -17.98 -5.42
C PHE A 146 0.15 -18.22 -6.60
N ASN A 147 0.50 -19.15 -7.49
CA ASN A 147 -0.36 -19.52 -8.61
C ASN A 147 -1.70 -20.08 -8.12
N LYS A 148 -1.69 -20.92 -7.08
CA LYS A 148 -2.91 -21.42 -6.43
C LYS A 148 -3.72 -20.26 -5.83
N PHE A 149 -3.09 -19.38 -5.06
CA PHE A 149 -3.74 -18.25 -4.41
C PHE A 149 -4.39 -17.28 -5.43
N ASP A 150 -3.72 -17.04 -6.55
CA ASP A 150 -4.23 -16.23 -7.65
C ASP A 150 -5.36 -16.92 -8.42
N SER A 151 -5.28 -18.24 -8.60
CA SER A 151 -6.35 -19.04 -9.22
C SER A 151 -7.58 -19.16 -8.33
N TYR A 152 -7.42 -19.06 -7.01
CA TYR A 152 -8.53 -19.00 -6.08
C TYR A 152 -9.33 -17.72 -6.35
N ASN A 153 -10.55 -17.92 -6.82
CA ASN A 153 -11.48 -16.84 -7.12
C ASN A 153 -12.09 -16.25 -5.83
N PHE A 154 -11.23 -15.82 -4.90
CA PHE A 154 -11.65 -15.07 -3.73
C PHE A 154 -12.28 -13.76 -4.23
N GLN A 155 -13.61 -13.68 -4.23
CA GLN A 155 -14.38 -12.56 -4.79
C GLN A 155 -14.15 -11.22 -4.05
N LYS A 156 -13.32 -11.22 -3.00
CA LYS A 156 -13.16 -10.10 -2.07
C LYS A 156 -11.98 -9.21 -2.46
N ARG A 157 -12.19 -7.88 -2.40
CA ARG A 157 -11.15 -6.85 -2.53
C ARG A 157 -10.25 -6.84 -1.27
N ASN A 158 -9.08 -6.21 -1.35
CA ASN A 158 -8.14 -6.04 -0.22
C ASN A 158 -7.71 -7.36 0.42
N LYS A 159 -7.08 -8.23 -0.39
CA LYS A 159 -6.55 -9.53 0.04
C LYS A 159 -5.14 -9.37 0.62
N CYS A 160 -4.87 -10.08 1.72
CA CYS A 160 -3.55 -10.24 2.30
C CYS A 160 -3.27 -11.73 2.43
N PHE A 161 -2.20 -12.21 1.82
CA PHE A 161 -1.76 -13.60 1.89
C PHE A 161 -0.52 -13.68 2.77
N ILE A 162 -0.53 -14.61 3.73
CA ILE A 162 0.58 -14.89 4.63
C ILE A 162 0.89 -16.37 4.50
N LEU A 163 2.09 -16.69 4.01
CA LEU A 163 2.55 -18.06 3.81
C LEU A 163 3.62 -18.39 4.85
N PHE A 164 3.42 -19.48 5.58
CA PHE A 164 4.41 -20.06 6.47
C PHE A 164 4.96 -21.33 5.83
N ILE A 165 6.26 -21.32 5.51
CA ILE A 165 6.98 -22.46 4.93
C ILE A 165 7.86 -23.06 6.02
N GLU A 166 7.65 -24.34 6.31
CA GLU A 166 8.48 -25.13 7.21
C GLU A 166 9.46 -25.97 6.37
N LYS A 167 10.76 -25.74 6.56
CA LYS A 167 11.83 -26.45 5.86
C LYS A 167 12.92 -26.87 6.85
N ASP A 168 13.35 -28.12 6.75
CA ASP A 168 14.51 -28.62 7.49
C ASP A 168 15.79 -28.05 6.88
N ASN A 169 16.65 -27.44 7.73
CA ASN A 169 17.92 -26.82 7.34
C ASN A 169 17.80 -25.73 6.27
N VAL A 170 17.31 -24.56 6.68
CA VAL A 170 17.26 -23.35 5.84
C VAL A 170 18.68 -22.85 5.54
N ASP A 171 19.01 -22.69 4.25
CA ASP A 171 20.29 -22.16 3.80
C ASP A 171 20.26 -20.63 3.55
N LYS A 172 21.39 -20.04 3.15
CA LYS A 172 21.46 -18.59 2.89
C LYS A 172 20.78 -18.19 1.58
N ASP A 173 20.71 -19.08 0.61
CA ASP A 173 20.12 -18.81 -0.69
C ASP A 173 18.59 -18.85 -0.59
N ASP A 174 18.04 -19.75 0.23
CA ASP A 174 16.66 -19.79 0.71
C ASP A 174 16.25 -18.45 1.34
N ILE A 175 17.06 -17.94 2.28
CA ILE A 175 16.78 -16.65 2.94
C ILE A 175 16.80 -15.52 1.91
N LYS A 176 17.80 -15.50 1.03
CA LYS A 176 17.89 -14.49 -0.02
C LYS A 176 16.67 -14.54 -0.95
N LEU A 177 16.24 -15.74 -1.32
CA LEU A 177 15.07 -15.97 -2.17
C LEU A 177 13.78 -15.56 -1.48
N LEU A 178 13.62 -15.83 -0.17
CA LEU A 178 12.49 -15.35 0.63
C LEU A 178 12.48 -13.82 0.73
N VAL A 179 13.64 -13.18 0.91
CA VAL A 179 13.74 -11.71 0.94
C VAL A 179 13.40 -11.11 -0.42
N GLU A 180 13.93 -11.68 -1.52
CA GLU A 180 13.62 -11.25 -2.88
C GLU A 180 12.15 -11.51 -3.25
N SER A 181 11.55 -12.59 -2.73
CA SER A 181 10.16 -12.97 -2.97
C SER A 181 9.18 -12.34 -1.99
N SER A 182 9.67 -11.68 -0.94
CA SER A 182 8.88 -10.86 -0.01
C SER A 182 8.44 -9.54 -0.64
N TYR A 183 8.00 -9.59 -1.90
CA TYR A 183 7.18 -8.53 -2.44
C TYR A 183 5.84 -8.56 -1.72
N ILE A 184 5.72 -7.65 -0.75
CA ILE A 184 4.48 -7.01 -0.29
C ILE A 184 3.80 -7.66 0.94
N TYR A 185 3.92 -6.94 2.07
CA TYR A 185 3.24 -7.03 3.39
C TYR A 185 3.86 -7.92 4.48
N HIS A 186 4.87 -7.38 5.18
CA HIS A 186 5.10 -7.75 6.57
C HIS A 186 4.00 -7.14 7.46
N TRP A 187 3.33 -7.96 8.27
CA TRP A 187 2.57 -7.50 9.43
C TRP A 187 3.20 -8.09 10.68
N LYS A 188 3.61 -7.23 11.61
CA LYS A 188 3.94 -7.61 12.98
C LYS A 188 2.64 -8.03 13.67
N LEU A 189 2.40 -9.34 13.76
CA LEU A 189 1.38 -9.89 14.65
C LEU A 189 1.88 -9.73 16.08
N SER A 190 1.66 -8.55 16.66
CA SER A 190 1.77 -8.37 18.11
C SER A 190 0.58 -9.11 18.73
N PHE A 191 0.86 -10.26 19.33
CA PHE A 191 -0.05 -10.93 20.25
C PHE A 191 0.22 -10.31 21.62
N GLU A 192 -0.60 -9.33 22.00
CA GLU A 192 -0.89 -9.06 23.41
C GLU A 192 -1.97 -10.03 23.90
#